data_AF-X1G8V6-F1
#
_entry.id   AF-X1G8V6-F1
#
_cell.length_a   1.000
_cell.length_b   1.000
_cell.length_c   1.000
_cell.angle_alpha   90.00
_cell.angle_beta   90.00
_cell.angle_gamma   90.00
#
_symmetry.space_group_name_H-M   'P 1'
#
loop_
_entity.id
_entity.type
_entity.pdbx_description
1 polymer ?
#
loop_
_entity_poly.entity_id
_entity_poly.type
_entity_poly.pdbx_seq_one_letter_code
_entity_poly.pdbx_strand_id
1 'polypeptide(L)'
;SKNDECLVGWYGTEWLLASPTYDLHVGYLNAGWYKLGNATIFRNVRVPQGKLIQSARITYTAFSDAQRDDVNSYIHGELNPHPLPFSTYEDYAARVRTDARIAWDAIPHWTHKQEYKTPDLKAIIQEIVNLPEWEEGDDICIFWHDHDDRTTHEIETYRNAYPYFTDPLLAPVLTIHWLEDPLMESYTIGGDSYFPLGPGRRGCETFMVKEEFELRWIDLNLKTWLSLAHVRASVYLCGAPGEPVGDYLSYSLDENWPWRWPGQTYRVRFKMTPYILKPGTVYILVVSQIPLIA
;
A
#
# COMPACT_ATOMS: atom_id res chain seq x y z
N SER A 1 19.40 5.92 -1.28
CA SER A 1 19.96 6.53 -2.50
C SER A 1 19.72 8.02 -2.42
N LYS A 2 20.45 8.87 -3.16
CA LYS A 2 20.23 10.32 -3.16
C LYS A 2 18.86 10.62 -3.73
N ASN A 3 18.01 11.34 -3.00
CA ASN A 3 16.80 11.89 -3.58
C ASN A 3 17.17 13.18 -4.33
N ASP A 4 16.53 13.42 -5.48
CA ASP A 4 16.53 14.75 -6.08
C ASP A 4 15.17 15.39 -5.81
N GLU A 5 15.21 16.53 -5.12
CA GLU A 5 14.02 17.20 -4.60
C GLU A 5 13.94 18.63 -5.12
N CYS A 6 12.72 19.14 -5.21
CA CYS A 6 12.48 20.55 -5.49
C CYS A 6 11.34 21.11 -4.63
N LEU A 7 11.35 22.43 -4.46
CA LEU A 7 10.28 23.20 -3.84
C LEU A 7 9.69 24.12 -4.91
N VAL A 8 8.36 24.20 -4.98
CA VAL A 8 7.60 25.05 -5.87
C VAL A 8 6.56 25.82 -5.08
N GLY A 9 6.42 27.11 -5.36
CA GLY A 9 5.44 27.96 -4.68
C GLY A 9 5.00 29.14 -5.54
N TRP A 10 3.82 29.67 -5.25
CA TRP A 10 3.36 30.91 -5.83
C TRP A 10 3.88 32.10 -5.01
N TYR A 11 4.64 32.97 -5.68
CA TYR A 11 5.30 34.14 -5.12
C TYR A 11 4.53 35.44 -5.39
N GLY A 12 3.27 35.52 -4.97
CA GLY A 12 2.41 36.70 -5.14
C GLY A 12 1.99 37.01 -6.59
N THR A 13 2.88 36.91 -7.56
CA THR A 13 2.70 37.26 -8.98
C THR A 13 3.08 36.16 -9.96
N GLU A 14 3.90 35.19 -9.55
CA GLU A 14 4.42 34.14 -10.42
C GLU A 14 4.70 32.84 -9.66
N TRP A 15 4.82 31.73 -10.39
CA TRP A 15 5.30 30.47 -9.84
C TRP A 15 6.83 30.43 -9.86
N LEU A 16 7.44 29.98 -8.77
CA LEU A 16 8.88 29.83 -8.67
C LEU A 16 9.25 28.40 -8.26
N LEU A 17 10.30 27.87 -8.90
CA LEU A 17 11.07 26.73 -8.40
C LEU A 17 12.14 27.30 -7.45
N ALA A 18 12.05 26.96 -6.17
CA ALA A 18 13.03 27.36 -5.17
C ALA A 18 14.32 26.53 -5.29
N SER A 19 15.45 27.14 -4.89
CA SER A 19 16.75 26.47 -4.78
C SER A 19 16.65 25.14 -4.01
N PRO A 20 17.42 24.09 -4.36
CA PRO A 20 17.42 22.78 -3.68
C PRO A 20 17.96 22.81 -2.23
N THR A 21 18.21 24.00 -1.67
CA THR A 21 18.68 24.20 -0.29
C THR A 21 17.54 24.45 0.71
N TYR A 22 16.29 24.54 0.24
CA TYR A 22 15.13 24.69 1.11
C TYR A 22 14.58 23.34 1.57
N ASP A 23 13.96 23.33 2.74
CA ASP A 23 13.15 22.24 3.24
C ASP A 23 11.88 22.04 2.40
N LEU A 24 11.27 20.85 2.50
CA LEU A 24 10.18 20.43 1.62
C LEU A 24 8.85 20.96 2.13
N HIS A 25 8.31 22.03 1.54
CA HIS A 25 7.07 22.66 2.01
C HIS A 25 5.81 22.21 1.25
N VAL A 26 4.67 22.31 1.93
CA VAL A 26 3.32 22.30 1.34
C VAL A 26 2.39 23.23 2.13
N GLY A 27 1.43 23.87 1.46
CA GLY A 27 0.43 24.74 2.10
C GLY A 27 0.69 26.24 1.96
N TYR A 28 0.46 27.00 3.02
CA TYR A 28 0.52 28.46 3.06
C TYR A 28 1.52 28.95 4.12
N LEU A 29 2.62 29.57 3.69
CA LEU A 29 3.58 30.20 4.61
C LEU A 29 3.12 31.63 4.93
N ASN A 30 2.91 32.45 3.90
CA ASN A 30 2.41 33.83 4.00
C ASN A 30 1.94 34.32 2.62
N ALA A 31 1.47 35.58 2.54
CA ALA A 31 0.97 36.17 1.29
C ALA A 31 2.01 36.24 0.15
N GLY A 32 3.30 36.17 0.48
CA GLY A 32 4.39 36.10 -0.47
C GLY A 32 4.80 34.68 -0.85
N TRP A 33 4.43 33.64 -0.10
CA TRP A 33 4.76 32.24 -0.38
C TRP A 33 3.57 31.34 -0.01
N TYR A 34 2.77 30.98 -1.01
CA TYR A 34 1.60 30.12 -0.82
C TYR A 34 1.38 29.16 -2.00
N LYS A 35 0.37 28.30 -1.90
CA LYS A 35 0.17 27.16 -2.81
C LYS A 35 1.40 26.26 -2.89
N LEU A 36 2.11 26.14 -1.76
CA LEU A 36 3.41 25.50 -1.70
C LEU A 36 3.28 24.01 -2.04
N GLY A 37 4.30 23.49 -2.68
CA GLY A 37 4.43 22.08 -2.94
C GLY A 37 5.87 21.70 -3.21
N ASN A 38 6.18 20.43 -3.09
CA ASN A 38 7.48 19.86 -3.36
C ASN A 38 7.34 18.65 -4.28
N ALA A 39 8.47 18.19 -4.78
CA ALA A 39 8.56 16.89 -5.39
C ALA A 39 9.86 16.20 -5.01
N THR A 40 9.82 14.87 -5.00
CA THR A 40 10.92 14.01 -4.59
C THR A 40 11.05 12.85 -5.58
N ILE A 41 12.25 12.67 -6.13
CA ILE A 41 12.60 11.50 -6.95
C ILE A 41 13.24 10.46 -6.04
N PHE A 42 12.54 9.35 -5.83
CA PHE A 42 13.01 8.18 -5.11
C PHE A 42 13.75 7.25 -6.05
N ARG A 43 15.03 7.01 -5.77
CA ARG A 43 15.91 6.30 -6.70
C ARG A 43 16.01 4.81 -6.42
N ASN A 44 16.17 3.99 -7.48
CA ASN A 44 16.42 2.55 -7.39
C ASN A 44 15.27 1.77 -6.71
N VAL A 45 14.06 1.96 -7.21
CA VAL A 45 12.84 1.30 -6.72
C VAL A 45 12.78 -0.12 -7.28
N ARG A 46 12.92 -1.11 -6.39
CA ARG A 46 13.04 -2.53 -6.75
C ARG A 46 11.70 -3.25 -6.87
N VAL A 47 10.69 -2.58 -7.38
CA VAL A 47 9.39 -3.21 -7.64
C VAL A 47 9.43 -3.74 -9.06
N PRO A 48 9.26 -5.06 -9.28
CA PRO A 48 9.16 -5.58 -10.64
C PRO A 48 7.94 -5.02 -11.38
N GLN A 49 8.05 -4.91 -12.70
CA GLN A 49 6.98 -4.42 -13.57
C GLN A 49 5.67 -5.19 -13.37
N GLY A 50 4.57 -4.44 -13.32
CA GLY A 50 3.21 -4.97 -13.24
C GLY A 50 2.87 -5.68 -11.93
N LYS A 51 3.73 -5.61 -10.90
CA LYS A 51 3.41 -6.17 -9.58
C LYS A 51 2.23 -5.43 -8.97
N LEU A 52 1.36 -6.19 -8.32
CA LEU A 52 0.19 -5.65 -7.64
C LEU A 52 0.61 -5.02 -6.31
N ILE A 53 0.43 -3.70 -6.19
CA ILE A 53 0.81 -2.92 -5.01
C ILE A 53 -0.25 -3.11 -3.92
N GLN A 54 0.16 -3.68 -2.79
CA GLN A 54 -0.69 -3.87 -1.61
C GLN A 54 -0.85 -2.57 -0.82
N SER A 55 0.25 -1.84 -0.63
CA SER A 55 0.24 -0.51 0.01
C SER A 55 1.50 0.25 -0.35
N ALA A 56 1.41 1.57 -0.40
CA ALA A 56 2.57 2.44 -0.55
C ALA A 56 2.42 3.71 0.28
N ARG A 57 3.46 4.13 0.98
CA ARG A 57 3.44 5.37 1.78
C ARG A 57 4.80 6.05 1.77
N ILE A 58 4.78 7.38 1.84
CA ILE A 58 5.98 8.15 2.17
C ILE A 58 5.96 8.45 3.66
N THR A 59 7.10 8.26 4.31
CA THR A 59 7.36 8.75 5.66
C THR A 59 8.20 10.02 5.55
N TYR A 60 7.67 11.13 6.06
CA TYR A 60 8.35 12.41 6.15
C TYR A 60 8.79 12.66 7.59
N THR A 61 10.00 13.20 7.78
CA THR A 61 10.44 13.72 9.08
C THR A 61 10.24 15.22 9.11
N ALA A 62 9.53 15.74 10.11
CA ALA A 62 9.23 17.17 10.23
C ALA A 62 10.50 18.01 10.47
N PHE A 63 10.70 19.04 9.64
CA PHE A 63 11.87 19.92 9.71
C PHE A 63 11.83 20.91 10.89
N SER A 64 10.63 21.35 11.27
CA SER A 64 10.40 22.24 12.43
C SER A 64 9.04 21.97 13.07
N ASP A 65 8.77 22.61 14.22
CA ASP A 65 7.44 22.63 14.82
C ASP A 65 6.48 23.49 13.98
N ALA A 66 5.36 22.91 13.57
CA ALA A 66 4.30 23.62 12.89
C ALA A 66 3.53 24.52 13.86
N GLN A 67 3.11 25.70 13.39
CA GLN A 67 2.38 26.68 14.21
C GLN A 67 0.85 26.52 14.16
N ARG A 68 0.36 25.78 13.16
CA ARG A 68 -1.08 25.63 12.84
C ARG A 68 -1.41 24.20 12.42
N ASP A 69 -2.66 23.80 12.63
CA ASP A 69 -3.26 22.57 12.09
C ASP A 69 -3.78 22.78 10.65
N ASP A 70 -4.52 21.82 10.10
CA ASP A 70 -5.38 21.96 8.92
C ASP A 70 -4.73 22.40 7.59
N VAL A 71 -3.59 21.80 7.25
CA VAL A 71 -3.04 21.89 5.88
C VAL A 71 -3.77 20.90 4.97
N ASN A 72 -4.16 21.33 3.76
CA ASN A 72 -4.81 20.49 2.77
C ASN A 72 -3.94 20.40 1.52
N SER A 73 -3.79 19.20 0.97
CA SER A 73 -2.85 18.98 -0.14
C SER A 73 -3.27 17.83 -1.03
N TYR A 74 -2.60 17.71 -2.18
CA TYR A 74 -2.67 16.56 -3.05
C TYR A 74 -1.30 15.92 -3.22
N ILE A 75 -1.33 14.62 -3.48
CA ILE A 75 -0.18 13.82 -3.87
C ILE A 75 -0.45 13.21 -5.24
N HIS A 76 0.54 13.30 -6.13
CA HIS A 76 0.56 12.69 -7.45
C HIS A 76 1.91 11.99 -7.69
N GLY A 77 1.94 11.09 -8.67
CA GLY A 77 3.17 10.61 -9.27
C GLY A 77 3.47 11.31 -10.59
N GLU A 78 4.71 11.24 -11.04
CA GLU A 78 5.06 11.46 -12.45
C GLU A 78 4.78 10.18 -13.23
N LEU A 79 4.05 10.27 -14.34
CA LEU A 79 3.78 9.13 -15.22
C LEU A 79 4.98 8.91 -16.16
N ASN A 80 6.13 8.58 -15.57
CA ASN A 80 7.42 8.41 -16.25
C ASN A 80 8.34 7.50 -15.41
N PRO A 81 8.89 6.40 -15.94
CA PRO A 81 9.79 5.49 -15.20
C PRO A 81 11.20 6.05 -15.01
N HIS A 82 11.59 7.08 -15.77
CA HIS A 82 12.92 7.68 -15.71
C HIS A 82 12.85 9.20 -15.51
N PRO A 83 12.32 9.67 -14.37
CA PRO A 83 12.25 11.09 -14.07
C PRO A 83 13.65 11.73 -14.03
N LEU A 84 13.82 12.83 -14.75
CA LEU A 84 15.05 13.62 -14.73
C LEU A 84 15.05 14.58 -13.52
N PRO A 85 16.23 14.99 -13.03
CA PRO A 85 16.32 16.05 -12.01
C PRO A 85 15.59 17.33 -12.44
N PHE A 86 14.98 18.03 -11.48
CA PHE A 86 14.26 19.28 -11.75
C PHE A 86 15.21 20.42 -12.14
N SER A 87 14.77 21.26 -13.08
CA SER A 87 15.58 22.36 -13.63
C SER A 87 14.91 23.73 -13.53
N THR A 88 13.64 23.85 -13.96
CA THR A 88 12.86 25.09 -13.89
C THR A 88 11.42 24.80 -13.44
N TYR A 89 10.64 25.85 -13.19
CA TYR A 89 9.20 25.68 -12.93
C TYR A 89 8.47 25.11 -14.14
N GLU A 90 8.82 25.52 -15.36
CA GLU A 90 8.21 25.02 -16.59
C GLU A 90 8.45 23.53 -16.77
N ASP A 91 9.65 23.03 -16.44
CA ASP A 91 9.93 21.59 -16.37
C ASP A 91 9.01 20.91 -15.36
N TYR A 92 8.96 21.39 -14.11
CA TYR A 92 8.07 20.85 -13.07
C TYR A 92 6.59 20.80 -13.51
N ALA A 93 6.11 21.87 -14.13
CA ALA A 93 4.71 22.02 -14.54
C ALA A 93 4.36 21.20 -15.79
N ALA A 94 5.33 20.97 -16.68
CA ALA A 94 5.13 20.18 -17.90
C ALA A 94 5.13 18.67 -17.65
N ARG A 95 5.58 18.20 -16.48
CA ARG A 95 5.64 16.77 -16.15
C ARG A 95 4.24 16.16 -16.08
N VAL A 96 4.01 15.16 -16.92
CA VAL A 96 2.75 14.41 -16.95
C VAL A 96 2.56 13.71 -15.61
N ARG A 97 1.40 13.92 -15.00
CA ARG A 97 1.04 13.32 -13.70
C ARG A 97 0.28 12.02 -13.92
N THR A 98 0.30 11.16 -12.92
CA THR A 98 -0.65 10.04 -12.80
C THR A 98 -2.09 10.55 -12.80
N ASP A 99 -3.01 9.74 -13.32
CA ASP A 99 -4.46 10.00 -13.23
C ASP A 99 -4.91 9.88 -11.77
N ALA A 100 -4.37 8.90 -11.04
CA ALA A 100 -4.54 8.79 -9.60
C ALA A 100 -3.98 10.03 -8.89
N ARG A 101 -4.84 10.61 -8.04
CA ARG A 101 -4.54 11.72 -7.16
C ARG A 101 -5.08 11.41 -5.78
N ILE A 102 -4.22 11.51 -4.77
CA ILE A 102 -4.60 11.25 -3.38
C ILE A 102 -4.66 12.56 -2.61
N ALA A 103 -5.80 12.84 -1.97
CA ALA A 103 -5.95 13.96 -1.06
C ALA A 103 -5.30 13.64 0.29
N TRP A 104 -4.51 14.57 0.82
CA TRP A 104 -4.07 14.55 2.22
C TRP A 104 -4.56 15.83 2.87
N ASP A 105 -5.74 15.68 3.49
CA ASP A 105 -6.54 16.77 4.05
C ASP A 105 -6.46 16.78 5.57
N ALA A 106 -6.73 17.95 6.15
CA ALA A 106 -6.69 18.18 7.59
C ALA A 106 -5.40 17.63 8.24
N ILE A 107 -4.25 17.88 7.60
CA ILE A 107 -2.96 17.43 8.12
C ILE A 107 -2.75 18.15 9.47
N PRO A 108 -2.63 17.41 10.59
CA PRO A 108 -2.45 18.02 11.91
C PRO A 108 -1.08 18.66 12.03
N HIS A 109 -0.85 19.42 13.09
CA HIS A 109 0.44 19.99 13.41
C HIS A 109 1.53 18.92 13.42
N TRP A 110 2.71 19.30 12.93
CA TRP A 110 3.91 18.48 13.00
C TRP A 110 4.82 18.97 14.10
N THR A 111 5.42 18.03 14.83
CA THR A 111 6.40 18.28 15.88
C THR A 111 7.78 17.98 15.32
N HIS A 112 8.75 18.83 15.64
CA HIS A 112 10.12 18.72 15.16
C HIS A 112 10.68 17.31 15.34
N LYS A 113 11.31 16.78 14.28
CA LYS A 113 11.93 15.45 14.21
C LYS A 113 10.98 14.27 14.44
N GLN A 114 9.67 14.47 14.42
CA GLN A 114 8.71 13.37 14.40
C GLN A 114 8.42 12.93 12.96
N GLU A 115 8.06 11.66 12.82
CA GLU A 115 7.72 11.03 11.55
C GLU A 115 6.22 11.09 11.28
N TYR A 116 5.85 11.43 10.04
CA TYR A 116 4.47 11.48 9.58
C TYR A 116 4.33 10.71 8.27
N LYS A 117 3.30 9.88 8.19
CA LYS A 117 3.06 9.01 7.04
C LYS A 117 1.92 9.56 6.20
N THR A 118 2.10 9.53 4.89
CA THR A 118 1.03 9.84 3.94
C THR A 118 -0.15 8.87 4.09
N PRO A 119 -1.33 9.23 3.54
CA PRO A 119 -2.32 8.25 3.11
C PRO A 119 -1.72 7.20 2.15
N ASP A 120 -2.47 6.13 1.89
CA ASP A 120 -2.02 5.07 0.98
C ASP A 120 -1.95 5.59 -0.47
N LEU A 121 -0.77 5.45 -1.07
CA LEU A 121 -0.42 5.91 -2.41
C LEU A 121 -0.46 4.77 -3.43
N LYS A 122 -0.97 3.58 -3.06
CA LYS A 122 -0.93 2.40 -3.94
C LYS A 122 -1.44 2.65 -5.36
N ALA A 123 -2.49 3.46 -5.54
CA ALA A 123 -3.06 3.72 -6.86
C ALA A 123 -2.08 4.50 -7.76
N ILE A 124 -1.40 5.51 -7.18
CA ILE A 124 -0.35 6.29 -7.86
C ILE A 124 0.81 5.37 -8.25
N ILE A 125 1.31 4.58 -7.30
CA ILE A 125 2.43 3.67 -7.56
C ILE A 125 2.04 2.62 -8.58
N GLN A 126 0.80 2.11 -8.53
CA GLN A 126 0.30 1.09 -9.45
C GLN A 126 0.31 1.58 -10.89
N GLU A 127 -0.10 2.83 -11.15
CA GLU A 127 -0.04 3.39 -12.50
C GLU A 127 1.38 3.43 -13.06
N ILE A 128 2.35 3.83 -12.23
CA ILE A 128 3.76 3.95 -12.65
C ILE A 128 4.38 2.57 -12.90
N VAL A 129 4.24 1.62 -11.98
CA VAL A 129 4.84 0.27 -12.15
C VAL A 129 4.14 -0.57 -13.21
N ASN A 130 2.96 -0.15 -13.67
CA ASN A 130 2.24 -0.75 -14.79
C ASN A 130 2.68 -0.19 -16.15
N LEU A 131 3.52 0.84 -16.20
CA LEU A 131 4.03 1.37 -17.45
C LEU A 131 4.81 0.28 -18.21
N PRO A 132 4.58 0.10 -19.52
CA PRO A 132 5.29 -0.90 -20.34
C PRO A 132 6.81 -0.75 -20.32
N GLU A 133 7.31 0.46 -20.06
CA GLU A 133 8.72 0.80 -20.00
C GLU A 133 9.31 0.70 -18.59
N TRP A 134 8.51 0.42 -17.55
CA TRP A 134 8.99 0.27 -16.18
C TRP A 134 9.85 -0.99 -16.01
N GLU A 135 11.05 -0.82 -15.47
CA GLU A 135 12.00 -1.88 -15.11
C GLU A 135 12.32 -1.86 -13.61
N GLU A 136 12.70 -3.02 -13.05
CA GLU A 136 13.14 -3.07 -11.66
C GLU A 136 14.43 -2.24 -11.47
N GLY A 137 14.40 -1.32 -10.50
CA GLY A 137 15.51 -0.39 -10.26
C GLY A 137 15.30 0.99 -10.89
N ASP A 138 14.17 1.21 -11.55
CA ASP A 138 13.74 2.54 -11.99
C ASP A 138 13.41 3.47 -10.83
N ASP A 139 13.17 4.73 -11.17
CA ASP A 139 12.98 5.80 -10.20
C ASP A 139 11.52 6.26 -10.19
N ILE A 140 11.02 6.65 -9.02
CA ILE A 140 9.65 7.18 -8.89
C ILE A 140 9.72 8.63 -8.44
N CYS A 141 9.09 9.51 -9.19
CA CYS A 141 8.90 10.91 -8.81
C CYS A 141 7.51 11.09 -8.19
N ILE A 142 7.46 11.68 -7.00
CA ILE A 142 6.23 12.01 -6.29
C ILE A 142 6.16 13.51 -6.06
N PHE A 143 5.01 14.09 -6.35
CA PHE A 143 4.66 15.48 -6.08
C PHE A 143 3.75 15.55 -4.87
N TRP A 144 4.06 16.41 -3.90
CA TRP A 144 3.20 16.70 -2.76
C TRP A 144 2.96 18.20 -2.68
N HIS A 145 1.73 18.67 -2.94
CA HIS A 145 1.49 20.08 -3.21
C HIS A 145 0.10 20.58 -2.83
N ASP A 146 0.00 21.89 -2.63
CA ASP A 146 -1.24 22.64 -2.44
C ASP A 146 -1.48 23.63 -3.59
N HIS A 147 -1.17 23.22 -4.82
CA HIS A 147 -1.29 24.11 -5.99
C HIS A 147 -2.73 24.55 -6.30
N ASP A 148 -3.73 23.82 -5.78
CA ASP A 148 -5.15 24.13 -5.90
C ASP A 148 -5.61 25.15 -4.83
N ASP A 149 -4.70 25.65 -3.97
CA ASP A 149 -4.95 26.68 -2.97
C ASP A 149 -6.00 26.28 -1.91
N ARG A 150 -5.87 25.05 -1.40
CA ARG A 150 -6.85 24.41 -0.51
C ARG A 150 -6.58 24.71 0.96
N THR A 151 -5.36 25.09 1.30
CA THR A 151 -5.01 25.52 2.66
C THR A 151 -5.47 26.95 2.89
N THR A 152 -6.06 27.21 4.05
CA THR A 152 -6.49 28.56 4.42
C THR A 152 -5.31 29.52 4.49
N HIS A 153 -5.53 30.78 4.09
CA HIS A 153 -4.50 31.83 4.11
C HIS A 153 -4.28 32.43 5.51
N GLU A 154 -4.20 31.56 6.52
CA GLU A 154 -3.70 31.93 7.83
C GLU A 154 -2.19 31.73 7.86
N ILE A 155 -1.45 32.77 8.26
CA ILE A 155 0.03 32.76 8.28
C ILE A 155 0.55 31.52 9.02
N GLU A 156 1.59 30.89 8.45
CA GLU A 156 2.25 29.68 8.95
C GLU A 156 1.38 28.41 8.97
N THR A 157 0.35 28.34 8.12
CA THR A 157 -0.43 27.11 7.86
C THR A 157 0.24 26.27 6.77
N TYR A 158 1.41 25.68 7.07
CA TYR A 158 2.16 24.83 6.15
C TYR A 158 2.77 23.62 6.88
N ARG A 159 3.22 22.61 6.11
CA ARG A 159 4.07 21.53 6.61
C ARG A 159 5.40 21.55 5.92
N ASN A 160 6.45 21.23 6.66
CA ASN A 160 7.79 21.11 6.13
C ASN A 160 8.49 19.82 6.57
N ALA A 161 9.21 19.21 5.64
CA ALA A 161 9.99 18.01 5.89
C ALA A 161 11.47 18.21 5.58
N TYR A 162 12.33 17.43 6.22
CA TYR A 162 13.75 17.37 5.91
C TYR A 162 13.96 16.95 4.45
N PRO A 163 14.75 17.69 3.65
CA PRO A 163 15.21 17.24 2.35
C PRO A 163 16.49 16.39 2.50
N TYR A 164 16.80 15.58 1.49
CA TYR A 164 17.99 14.74 1.49
C TYR A 164 19.29 15.53 1.64
N PHE A 165 19.38 16.72 1.03
CA PHE A 165 20.61 17.52 1.10
C PHE A 165 20.94 18.01 2.51
N THR A 166 19.93 18.26 3.36
CA THR A 166 20.17 18.75 4.72
C THR A 166 20.56 17.63 5.67
N ASP A 167 19.83 16.52 5.65
CA ASP A 167 20.16 15.33 6.43
C ASP A 167 19.62 14.08 5.73
N PRO A 168 20.50 13.31 5.05
CA PRO A 168 20.11 12.07 4.36
C PRO A 168 19.42 11.04 5.26
N LEU A 169 19.64 11.08 6.58
CA LEU A 169 19.00 10.14 7.52
C LEU A 169 17.57 10.51 7.87
N LEU A 170 17.19 11.78 7.66
CA LEU A 170 15.84 12.29 7.96
C LEU A 170 15.03 12.57 6.68
N ALA A 171 15.64 12.37 5.52
CA ALA A 171 15.03 12.54 4.21
C ALA A 171 13.76 11.67 4.04
N PRO A 172 12.86 12.02 3.11
CA PRO A 172 11.65 11.24 2.91
C PRO A 172 11.97 9.82 2.45
N VAL A 173 11.20 8.85 2.95
CA VAL A 173 11.34 7.43 2.59
C VAL A 173 10.04 6.91 1.99
N LEU A 174 10.10 6.45 0.74
CA LEU A 174 9.02 5.72 0.08
C LEU A 174 9.10 4.23 0.45
N THR A 175 8.06 3.72 1.11
CA THR A 175 7.90 2.30 1.42
C THR A 175 6.78 1.72 0.57
N ILE A 176 7.08 0.65 -0.17
CA ILE A 176 6.13 -0.03 -1.05
C ILE A 176 6.07 -1.51 -0.64
N HIS A 177 4.86 -2.02 -0.46
CA HIS A 177 4.58 -3.43 -0.27
C HIS A 177 3.76 -3.92 -1.46
N TRP A 178 4.21 -5.00 -2.11
CA TRP A 178 3.54 -5.62 -3.25
C TRP A 178 3.33 -7.11 -3.00
N LEU A 179 2.45 -7.71 -3.79
CA LEU A 179 2.24 -9.16 -3.77
C LEU A 179 3.26 -9.85 -4.67
N GLU A 180 3.94 -10.85 -4.13
CA GLU A 180 4.85 -11.67 -4.94
C GLU A 180 4.13 -12.48 -6.01
N ASP A 181 2.87 -12.81 -5.75
CA ASP A 181 1.98 -13.53 -6.65
C ASP A 181 0.65 -12.75 -6.70
N PRO A 182 0.27 -12.18 -7.85
CA PRO A 182 -0.96 -11.37 -7.99
C PRO A 182 -2.24 -12.17 -7.71
N LEU A 183 -2.17 -13.50 -7.63
CA LEU A 183 -3.27 -14.37 -7.17
C LEU A 183 -3.49 -14.32 -5.65
N MET A 184 -2.74 -13.52 -4.90
CA MET A 184 -2.83 -13.39 -3.44
C MET A 184 -3.65 -12.21 -2.94
N GLU A 185 -4.51 -11.60 -3.76
CA GLU A 185 -5.60 -10.86 -3.15
C GLU A 185 -6.46 -11.86 -2.35
N SER A 186 -6.76 -11.53 -1.10
CA SER A 186 -7.97 -12.05 -0.50
C SER A 186 -9.12 -11.48 -1.33
N TYR A 187 -9.53 -12.22 -2.36
CA TYR A 187 -10.73 -11.96 -3.18
C TYR A 187 -12.02 -12.08 -2.35
N THR A 188 -11.91 -12.10 -1.03
CA THR A 188 -12.91 -12.43 -0.05
C THR A 188 -13.35 -11.18 0.71
N ILE A 189 -14.65 -11.00 0.88
CA ILE A 189 -15.22 -10.07 1.86
C ILE A 189 -15.64 -10.88 3.08
N GLY A 190 -15.16 -10.51 4.28
CA GLY A 190 -15.60 -11.09 5.56
C GLY A 190 -14.75 -12.25 6.12
N GLY A 191 -13.47 -12.33 5.76
CA GLY A 191 -12.59 -13.47 6.06
C GLY A 191 -11.69 -13.39 7.31
N ASP A 192 -11.61 -12.26 8.01
CA ASP A 192 -10.50 -12.08 8.97
C ASP A 192 -10.73 -12.75 10.35
N SER A 193 -11.76 -13.59 10.50
CA SER A 193 -12.14 -14.19 11.78
C SER A 193 -12.38 -15.69 11.65
N TYR A 194 -11.44 -16.48 12.17
CA TYR A 194 -11.52 -17.94 12.22
C TYR A 194 -12.48 -18.41 13.33
N PHE A 195 -13.50 -19.19 12.98
CA PHE A 195 -14.48 -19.73 13.92
C PHE A 195 -14.28 -21.24 14.16
N PRO A 196 -14.42 -21.74 15.40
CA PRO A 196 -14.43 -23.19 15.64
C PRO A 196 -15.69 -23.82 15.03
N LEU A 197 -15.52 -24.89 14.26
CA LEU A 197 -16.63 -25.57 13.56
C LEU A 197 -16.97 -26.93 14.21
N GLY A 198 -17.93 -26.89 15.13
CA GLY A 198 -18.43 -28.05 15.86
C GLY A 198 -17.37 -28.78 16.71
N PRO A 199 -17.65 -30.01 17.18
CA PRO A 199 -16.66 -30.83 17.86
C PRO A 199 -15.61 -31.33 16.85
N GLY A 200 -14.33 -31.08 17.15
CA GLY A 200 -13.20 -31.49 16.30
C GLY A 200 -12.19 -30.36 16.12
N ARG A 201 -10.95 -30.70 15.76
CA ARG A 201 -9.88 -29.72 15.50
C ARG A 201 -10.04 -29.11 14.11
N ARG A 202 -11.17 -28.41 13.92
CA ARG A 202 -11.57 -27.74 12.69
C ARG A 202 -11.91 -26.30 13.01
N GLY A 203 -11.66 -25.43 12.06
CA GLY A 203 -12.30 -24.13 12.05
C GLY A 203 -12.52 -23.65 10.64
N CYS A 204 -13.23 -22.56 10.55
CA CYS A 204 -13.79 -22.12 9.30
C CYS A 204 -13.83 -20.61 9.20
N GLU A 205 -14.01 -20.17 7.96
CA GLU A 205 -14.10 -18.78 7.58
C GLU A 205 -15.07 -18.70 6.40
N THR A 206 -16.06 -17.82 6.50
CA THR A 206 -16.98 -17.57 5.39
C THR A 206 -16.45 -16.47 4.50
N PHE A 207 -16.67 -16.58 3.19
CA PHE A 207 -16.27 -15.56 2.25
C PHE A 207 -17.21 -15.46 1.05
N MET A 208 -17.18 -14.30 0.40
CA MET A 208 -17.78 -14.08 -0.91
C MET A 208 -16.73 -13.59 -1.89
N VAL A 209 -16.77 -14.09 -3.12
CA VAL A 209 -15.92 -13.57 -4.21
C VAL A 209 -16.56 -12.33 -4.83
N LYS A 210 -15.74 -11.32 -5.15
CA LYS A 210 -16.19 -10.05 -5.77
C LYS A 210 -16.59 -10.23 -7.24
N GLU A 211 -15.93 -11.15 -7.92
CA GLU A 211 -16.16 -11.51 -9.32
C GLU A 211 -16.01 -13.02 -9.50
N GLU A 212 -16.34 -13.52 -10.69
CA GLU A 212 -16.16 -14.93 -11.01
C GLU A 212 -14.68 -15.31 -10.99
N PHE A 213 -14.33 -16.37 -10.27
CA PHE A 213 -12.93 -16.74 -10.02
C PHE A 213 -12.74 -18.25 -10.05
N GLU A 214 -11.75 -18.73 -10.80
CA GLU A 214 -11.36 -20.14 -10.77
C GLU A 214 -10.39 -20.40 -9.60
N LEU A 215 -10.89 -21.05 -8.56
CA LEU A 215 -10.10 -21.42 -7.39
C LEU A 215 -9.08 -22.51 -7.75
N ARG A 216 -7.81 -22.14 -7.75
CA ARG A 216 -6.68 -23.07 -7.95
C ARG A 216 -5.76 -23.19 -6.74
N TRP A 217 -5.66 -22.14 -5.94
CA TRP A 217 -4.75 -22.08 -4.80
C TRP A 217 -5.41 -21.35 -3.63
N ILE A 218 -5.06 -21.75 -2.41
CA ILE A 218 -5.37 -21.00 -1.18
C ILE A 218 -4.08 -20.87 -0.37
N ASP A 219 -3.72 -19.65 0.02
CA ASP A 219 -2.60 -19.39 0.92
C ASP A 219 -3.12 -19.05 2.32
N LEU A 220 -2.69 -19.82 3.34
CA LEU A 220 -3.09 -19.62 4.74
C LEU A 220 -1.88 -19.44 5.65
N ASN A 221 -2.03 -18.56 6.66
CA ASN A 221 -1.15 -18.51 7.81
C ASN A 221 -1.75 -19.38 8.93
N LEU A 222 -1.14 -20.54 9.16
CA LEU A 222 -1.64 -21.54 10.12
C LEU A 222 -0.76 -21.57 11.36
N LYS A 223 -1.40 -21.53 12.54
CA LYS A 223 -0.75 -21.82 13.82
C LYS A 223 -1.20 -23.19 14.32
N THR A 224 -0.30 -24.17 14.30
CA THR A 224 -0.60 -25.53 14.81
C THR A 224 0.06 -25.75 16.17
N TRP A 225 -0.63 -26.47 17.04
CA TRP A 225 -0.13 -26.90 18.35
C TRP A 225 0.33 -28.36 18.35
N LEU A 226 0.28 -29.04 17.21
CA LEU A 226 0.50 -30.48 17.08
C LEU A 226 1.36 -30.76 15.86
N SER A 227 2.44 -31.50 16.06
CA SER A 227 3.47 -31.81 15.05
C SER A 227 3.12 -33.01 14.15
N LEU A 228 1.96 -33.66 14.32
CA LEU A 228 1.66 -35.00 13.77
C LEU A 228 0.30 -35.11 13.03
N ALA A 229 -0.23 -34.04 12.45
CA ALA A 229 -1.52 -34.09 11.73
C ALA A 229 -1.52 -33.27 10.44
N HIS A 230 -1.76 -33.91 9.28
CA HIS A 230 -1.93 -33.19 8.02
C HIS A 230 -3.03 -32.14 8.16
N VAL A 231 -2.85 -31.01 7.47
CA VAL A 231 -3.91 -30.01 7.35
C VAL A 231 -4.58 -30.18 6.00
N ARG A 232 -5.91 -30.12 6.01
CA ARG A 232 -6.73 -30.04 4.80
C ARG A 232 -7.46 -28.70 4.77
N ALA A 233 -7.41 -28.05 3.62
CA ALA A 233 -8.30 -26.95 3.28
C ALA A 233 -9.43 -27.49 2.39
N SER A 234 -10.66 -27.06 2.64
CA SER A 234 -11.84 -27.47 1.85
C SER A 234 -12.83 -26.32 1.76
N VAL A 235 -13.41 -26.11 0.58
CA VAL A 235 -14.38 -25.05 0.32
C VAL A 235 -15.75 -25.67 0.07
N TYR A 236 -16.78 -25.13 0.70
CA TYR A 236 -18.18 -25.56 0.58
C TYR A 236 -19.08 -24.37 0.25
N LEU A 237 -20.33 -24.64 -0.12
CA LEU A 237 -21.40 -23.65 0.01
C LEU A 237 -21.64 -23.37 1.49
N CYS A 238 -21.89 -22.10 1.81
CA CYS A 238 -22.24 -21.69 3.17
C CYS A 238 -23.77 -21.69 3.35
N GLY A 239 -24.27 -22.51 4.27
CA GLY A 239 -25.66 -22.50 4.73
C GLY A 239 -25.84 -21.59 5.94
N ALA A 240 -27.08 -21.21 6.24
CA ALA A 240 -27.39 -20.45 7.46
C ALA A 240 -27.35 -21.39 8.70
N PRO A 241 -26.66 -21.03 9.81
CA PRO A 241 -26.04 -19.74 10.15
C PRO A 241 -24.49 -19.74 10.05
N GLY A 242 -23.89 -20.27 8.99
CA GLY A 242 -22.44 -20.33 8.78
C GLY A 242 -21.86 -21.74 8.76
N GLU A 243 -22.58 -22.70 8.20
CA GLU A 243 -22.20 -24.13 8.20
C GLU A 243 -21.92 -24.62 6.76
N PRO A 244 -20.97 -25.55 6.55
CA PRO A 244 -20.75 -26.16 5.24
C PRO A 244 -21.96 -27.00 4.84
N VAL A 245 -22.45 -26.80 3.62
CA VAL A 245 -23.59 -27.54 3.05
C VAL A 245 -23.12 -28.41 1.89
N GLY A 246 -23.50 -29.68 1.94
CA GLY A 246 -23.18 -30.66 0.89
C GLY A 246 -21.72 -31.11 0.92
N ASP A 247 -21.27 -31.65 -0.22
CA ASP A 247 -19.89 -32.04 -0.43
C ASP A 247 -18.98 -30.82 -0.64
N TYR A 248 -17.68 -31.00 -0.41
CA TYR A 248 -16.72 -29.95 -0.74
C TYR A 248 -16.72 -29.70 -2.25
N LEU A 249 -16.77 -28.42 -2.62
CA LEU A 249 -16.67 -27.96 -4.00
C LEU A 249 -15.22 -28.01 -4.48
N SER A 250 -14.29 -27.82 -3.54
CA SER A 250 -12.86 -27.85 -3.78
C SER A 250 -12.11 -28.23 -2.51
N TYR A 251 -11.00 -28.95 -2.62
CA TYR A 251 -10.17 -29.31 -1.48
C TYR A 251 -8.69 -29.48 -1.85
N SER A 252 -7.84 -29.48 -0.83
CA SER A 252 -6.42 -29.80 -0.95
C SER A 252 -5.86 -30.25 0.40
N LEU A 253 -4.86 -31.14 0.33
CA LEU A 253 -4.03 -31.50 1.48
C LEU A 253 -2.75 -30.67 1.45
N ASP A 254 -2.19 -30.37 2.61
CA ASP A 254 -0.83 -29.82 2.70
C ASP A 254 0.19 -30.86 2.22
N GLU A 255 0.57 -30.77 0.94
CA GLU A 255 1.49 -31.69 0.26
C GLU A 255 2.93 -31.56 0.76
N ASN A 256 3.32 -30.38 1.26
CA ASN A 256 4.70 -30.07 1.62
C ASN A 256 5.05 -30.39 3.08
N TRP A 257 4.25 -31.22 3.75
CA TRP A 257 4.32 -31.60 5.17
C TRP A 257 5.75 -31.68 5.77
N PRO A 258 6.28 -30.60 6.39
CA PRO A 258 7.48 -30.71 7.19
C PRO A 258 7.05 -30.99 8.65
N TRP A 259 7.96 -31.53 9.45
CA TRP A 259 7.81 -31.50 10.91
C TRP A 259 7.63 -30.03 11.37
N ARG A 260 6.46 -29.69 11.93
CA ARG A 260 6.16 -28.35 12.42
C ARG A 260 6.26 -28.28 13.94
N TRP A 261 6.95 -27.27 14.45
CA TRP A 261 7.07 -27.03 15.89
C TRP A 261 5.76 -26.44 16.44
N PRO A 262 5.23 -26.97 17.55
CA PRO A 262 4.04 -26.42 18.18
C PRO A 262 4.17 -24.94 18.51
N GLY A 263 3.13 -24.15 18.23
CA GLY A 263 3.03 -22.75 18.62
C GLY A 263 3.64 -21.75 17.64
N GLN A 264 4.30 -22.20 16.57
CA GLN A 264 4.76 -21.34 15.48
C GLN A 264 3.66 -21.16 14.42
N THR A 265 3.69 -19.99 13.77
CA THR A 265 2.85 -19.68 12.61
C THR A 265 3.60 -20.01 11.33
N TYR A 266 2.95 -20.66 10.39
CA TYR A 266 3.53 -21.10 9.13
C TYR A 266 2.63 -20.70 7.98
N ARG A 267 3.24 -20.27 6.88
CA ARG A 267 2.54 -20.04 5.62
C ARG A 267 2.41 -21.37 4.86
N VAL A 268 1.22 -21.67 4.37
CA VAL A 268 0.93 -22.89 3.60
C VAL A 268 0.16 -22.52 2.36
N ARG A 269 0.62 -23.03 1.21
CA ARG A 269 -0.08 -22.94 -0.07
C ARG A 269 -0.76 -24.27 -0.37
N PHE A 270 -2.07 -24.26 -0.49
CA PHE A 270 -2.90 -25.40 -0.84
C PHE A 270 -3.18 -25.41 -2.33
N LYS A 271 -2.82 -26.50 -3.03
CA LYS A 271 -3.19 -26.72 -4.44
C LYS A 271 -4.60 -27.27 -4.52
N MET A 272 -5.56 -26.39 -4.73
CA MET A 272 -6.97 -26.72 -4.71
C MET A 272 -7.38 -27.50 -5.96
N THR A 273 -8.29 -28.46 -5.82
CA THR A 273 -8.99 -29.02 -6.97
C THR A 273 -9.76 -27.90 -7.68
N PRO A 274 -9.54 -27.63 -8.99
CA PRO A 274 -10.12 -26.47 -9.65
C PRO A 274 -11.64 -26.38 -9.51
N TYR A 275 -12.15 -25.19 -9.15
CA TYR A 275 -13.58 -24.94 -9.03
C TYR A 275 -13.90 -23.46 -9.33
N ILE A 276 -15.00 -23.21 -10.05
CA ILE A 276 -15.41 -21.84 -10.40
C ILE A 276 -16.31 -21.27 -9.31
N LEU A 277 -15.80 -20.30 -8.56
CA LEU A 277 -16.54 -19.52 -7.58
C LEU A 277 -17.33 -18.40 -8.26
N LYS A 278 -18.58 -18.19 -7.82
CA LYS A 278 -19.52 -17.25 -8.42
C LYS A 278 -19.75 -16.05 -7.49
N PRO A 279 -19.80 -14.82 -8.04
CA PRO A 279 -20.08 -13.63 -7.24
C PRO A 279 -21.47 -13.69 -6.61
N GLY A 280 -21.62 -13.06 -5.45
CA GLY A 280 -22.87 -13.07 -4.68
C GLY A 280 -23.21 -14.39 -3.98
N THR A 281 -22.37 -15.43 -4.14
CA THR A 281 -22.49 -16.68 -3.39
C THR A 281 -21.60 -16.65 -2.15
N VAL A 282 -22.16 -17.05 -1.01
CA VAL A 282 -21.40 -17.21 0.23
C VAL A 282 -20.81 -18.61 0.27
N TYR A 283 -19.49 -18.68 0.36
CA TYR A 283 -18.72 -19.89 0.54
C TYR A 283 -18.20 -19.98 1.96
N ILE A 284 -17.78 -21.18 2.36
CA ILE A 284 -17.09 -21.40 3.62
C ILE A 284 -15.84 -22.24 3.38
N LEU A 285 -14.70 -21.67 3.77
CA LEU A 285 -13.43 -22.37 3.87
C LEU A 285 -13.41 -23.09 5.22
N VAL A 286 -13.15 -24.39 5.20
CA VAL A 286 -12.95 -25.21 6.38
C VAL A 286 -11.54 -25.74 6.38
N VAL A 287 -10.83 -25.48 7.47
CA VAL A 287 -9.51 -26.02 7.74
C VAL A 287 -9.65 -27.11 8.79
N SER A 288 -9.22 -28.31 8.46
CA SER A 288 -9.32 -29.47 9.36
C SER A 288 -7.97 -30.15 9.55
N GLN A 289 -7.66 -30.50 10.80
CA GLN A 289 -6.58 -31.45 11.08
C GLN A 289 -7.04 -32.88 10.76
N ILE A 290 -6.23 -33.59 9.98
CA ILE A 290 -6.39 -35.00 9.69
C ILE A 290 -5.33 -35.74 10.49
N PRO A 291 -5.73 -36.54 11.50
CA PRO A 291 -4.78 -37.38 12.23
C PRO A 291 -4.04 -38.29 11.27
N LEU A 292 -2.71 -38.41 11.43
CA LEU A 292 -1.99 -39.56 10.91
C LEU A 292 -2.57 -40.78 11.61
N ILE A 293 -3.18 -41.70 10.86
CA ILE A 293 -3.64 -42.98 11.41
C ILE A 293 -2.40 -43.65 12.05
N ALA A 294 -2.57 -44.11 13.29
CA ALA A 294 -1.54 -44.86 14.02
C ALA A 294 -1.24 -46.21 13.36
#